data_AF-A0A0M0JCK7-F1
#
_entry.id   AF-A0A0M0JCK7-F1
#
_cell.length_a   1.000
_cell.length_b   1.000
_cell.length_c   1.000
_cell.angle_alpha   90.00
_cell.angle_beta   90.00
_cell.angle_gamma   90.00
#
_symmetry.space_group_name_H-M   'P 1'
#
loop_
_entity.id
_entity.type
_entity.pdbx_description
1 polymer ?
#
loop_
_entity_poly.entity_id
_entity_poly.type
_entity_poly.pdbx_seq_one_letter_code
_entity_poly.pdbx_strand_id
1 'polypeptide(L)'
;MSVERQAMLFDAVDNYGNGSLDRAAFQQLCTMLRMGSQGAPPRRTWLQIIAPDFVSSSIWQAVDAFVRSRAFELVIDAVLVCNAVLLLVLEFVPDPKHDLDAWNSWSTIMGLVFTWIFVIEMLLKLASLGFIVYARSLMNLFDAVVTVAGVVLTVLIIWPNGYDDPIYLRYALLLRFVRFFRVFYLIPAVAFIFSTFVRIIPNATVLIAVLLSGMYVIAALGMQFFGGLINRDPSREQGALLTADKDWPNYYWPNNFNDMMSGMVVCFELLVVNNWHVVTEGFTCVAGNWARWFFIINYLFMHNLILNLLIAFAIEAYNAAMKESRTARLAEIEQGYYGDDGPSVHHAVHGNPQQIHTPELLSQADGVLVAARLEYREDVDKLELQRLEIEYAIKLVQLKEEHARKVAAVASNTLRKSVEFGRLLSEETRQQGRQQGRQQGDSFR
;
A
#
# COMPACT_ATOMS: atom_id res chain seq x y z
N MET A 1 23.49 -0.90 -28.00
CA MET A 1 24.78 -0.21 -27.75
C MET A 1 25.67 -0.56 -28.93
N SER A 2 26.30 0.40 -29.61
CA SER A 2 27.23 0.08 -30.72
C SER A 2 28.47 -0.63 -30.17
N VAL A 3 29.07 -1.53 -30.93
CA VAL A 3 30.26 -2.33 -30.52
C VAL A 3 31.39 -1.42 -30.02
N GLU A 4 31.61 -0.29 -30.67
CA GLU A 4 32.59 0.74 -30.27
C GLU A 4 32.32 1.33 -28.89
N ARG A 5 31.06 1.58 -28.52
CA ARG A 5 30.72 2.04 -27.16
C ARG A 5 30.95 0.96 -26.12
N GLN A 6 30.79 -0.32 -26.47
CA GLN A 6 31.05 -1.42 -25.54
C GLN A 6 32.55 -1.54 -25.26
N ALA A 7 33.38 -1.39 -26.28
CA ALA A 7 34.82 -1.35 -26.14
C ALA A 7 35.28 -0.16 -25.29
N MET A 8 34.77 1.06 -25.57
CA MET A 8 35.11 2.24 -24.75
C MET A 8 34.70 2.11 -23.28
N LEU A 9 33.52 1.54 -22.99
CA LEU A 9 33.06 1.32 -21.61
C LEU A 9 33.91 0.28 -20.89
N PHE A 10 34.36 -0.74 -21.62
CA PHE A 10 35.25 -1.77 -21.08
C PHE A 10 36.64 -1.20 -20.80
N ASP A 11 37.22 -0.48 -21.76
CA ASP A 11 38.54 0.15 -21.65
C ASP A 11 38.57 1.26 -20.57
N ALA A 12 37.46 1.96 -20.35
CA ALA A 12 37.35 2.97 -19.30
C ALA A 12 37.38 2.39 -17.87
N VAL A 13 37.12 1.09 -17.73
CA VAL A 13 37.02 0.40 -16.44
C VAL A 13 38.15 -0.63 -16.26
N ASP A 14 38.84 -1.00 -17.34
CA ASP A 14 40.07 -1.80 -17.28
C ASP A 14 41.26 -0.97 -16.80
N ASN A 15 41.43 -0.93 -15.48
CA ASN A 15 42.53 -0.21 -14.82
C ASN A 15 43.93 -0.70 -15.22
N TYR A 16 44.04 -1.92 -15.77
CA TYR A 16 45.32 -2.58 -16.04
C TYR A 16 45.60 -2.75 -17.54
N GLY A 17 44.64 -2.45 -18.41
CA GLY A 17 44.76 -2.56 -19.87
C GLY A 17 45.09 -3.97 -20.36
N ASN A 18 44.73 -4.99 -19.58
CA ASN A 18 45.09 -6.39 -19.82
C ASN A 18 43.92 -7.22 -20.37
N GLY A 19 42.77 -6.61 -20.64
CA GLY A 19 41.58 -7.29 -21.12
C GLY A 19 40.85 -8.09 -20.05
N SER A 20 41.16 -7.88 -18.77
CA SER A 20 40.53 -8.56 -17.63
C SER A 20 40.06 -7.57 -16.58
N LEU A 21 38.85 -7.81 -16.05
CA LEU A 21 38.26 -6.96 -15.02
C LEU A 21 38.39 -7.62 -13.66
N ASP A 22 38.92 -6.88 -12.68
CA ASP A 22 38.82 -7.27 -11.29
C ASP A 22 37.39 -7.07 -10.75
N ARG A 23 37.14 -7.53 -9.51
CA ARG A 23 35.79 -7.46 -8.92
C ARG A 23 35.28 -6.01 -8.77
N ALA A 24 36.17 -5.06 -8.49
CA ALA A 24 35.80 -3.66 -8.25
C ALA A 24 35.50 -2.94 -9.57
N ALA A 25 36.35 -3.15 -10.58
CA ALA A 25 36.17 -2.74 -11.96
C ALA A 25 34.86 -3.32 -12.53
N PHE A 26 34.61 -4.62 -12.34
CA PHE A 26 33.35 -5.22 -12.78
C PHE A 26 32.11 -4.59 -12.12
N GLN A 27 32.17 -4.27 -10.82
CA GLN A 27 31.09 -3.57 -10.12
C GLN A 27 30.89 -2.13 -10.65
N GLN A 28 31.97 -1.41 -10.95
CA GLN A 28 31.89 -0.10 -11.59
C GLN A 28 31.28 -0.19 -12.98
N LEU A 29 31.68 -1.16 -13.81
CA LEU A 29 31.09 -1.40 -15.13
C LEU A 29 29.58 -1.69 -15.03
N CYS A 30 29.15 -2.54 -14.09
CA CYS A 30 27.73 -2.79 -13.84
C CYS A 30 26.98 -1.51 -13.44
N THR A 31 27.62 -0.65 -12.64
CA THR A 31 27.04 0.64 -12.21
C THR A 31 26.95 1.61 -13.39
N MET A 32 27.99 1.71 -14.21
CA MET A 32 28.00 2.52 -15.43
C MET A 32 27.00 2.03 -16.47
N LEU A 33 26.78 0.72 -16.62
CA LEU A 33 25.74 0.17 -17.48
C LEU A 33 24.34 0.51 -16.99
N ARG A 34 24.12 0.53 -15.67
CA ARG A 34 22.86 0.99 -15.07
C ARG A 34 22.65 2.49 -15.30
N MET A 35 23.69 3.30 -15.08
CA MET A 35 23.67 4.76 -15.30
C MET A 35 23.51 5.13 -16.78
N GLY A 36 24.20 4.44 -17.69
CA GLY A 36 24.13 4.64 -19.14
C GLY A 36 22.75 4.29 -19.73
N SER A 37 21.93 3.52 -19.02
CA SER A 37 20.52 3.32 -19.38
C SER A 37 19.64 4.55 -19.09
N GLN A 38 20.04 5.40 -18.14
CA GLN A 38 19.30 6.58 -17.71
C GLN A 38 19.66 7.84 -18.52
N GLY A 39 20.90 7.93 -19.04
CA GLY A 39 21.41 9.09 -19.79
C GLY A 39 21.36 9.02 -21.32
N ALA A 40 20.68 8.04 -21.92
CA ALA A 40 20.56 7.96 -23.38
C ALA A 40 19.74 9.17 -23.90
N PRO A 41 20.18 9.85 -24.98
CA PRO A 41 19.40 10.92 -25.59
C PRO A 41 18.00 10.39 -25.93
N PRO A 42 16.93 11.19 -25.74
CA PRO A 42 15.57 10.72 -25.94
C PRO A 42 15.45 10.08 -27.32
N ARG A 43 14.94 8.85 -27.38
CA ARG A 43 14.70 8.15 -28.65
C ARG A 43 13.87 9.05 -29.56
N ARG A 44 14.21 9.11 -30.85
CA ARG A 44 13.43 9.85 -31.86
C ARG A 44 11.94 9.55 -31.69
N THR A 45 11.11 10.58 -31.65
CA THR A 45 9.66 10.41 -31.51
C THR A 45 9.10 9.73 -32.75
N TRP A 46 7.98 9.01 -32.62
CA TRP A 46 7.32 8.35 -33.76
C TRP A 46 7.00 9.36 -34.88
N LEU A 47 6.65 10.60 -34.52
CA LEU A 47 6.39 11.68 -35.46
C LEU A 47 7.66 12.09 -36.25
N GLN A 48 8.84 12.09 -35.60
CA GLN A 48 10.12 12.31 -36.28
C GLN A 48 10.49 11.20 -37.27
N ILE A 49 9.91 10.00 -37.11
CA ILE A 49 10.14 8.87 -38.00
C ILE A 49 9.19 8.93 -39.21
N ILE A 50 7.92 9.27 -38.99
CA ILE A 50 6.88 9.25 -40.03
C ILE A 50 6.88 10.54 -40.88
N ALA A 51 7.12 11.70 -40.27
CA ALA A 51 7.03 13.00 -40.93
C ALA A 51 8.18 13.94 -40.51
N PRO A 52 9.42 13.68 -40.92
CA PRO A 52 10.58 14.47 -40.52
C PRO A 52 10.50 15.94 -40.99
N ASP A 53 9.96 16.19 -42.20
CA ASP A 53 9.82 17.53 -42.76
C ASP A 53 8.75 18.37 -42.05
N PHE A 54 7.72 17.73 -41.49
CA PHE A 54 6.73 18.40 -40.67
C PHE A 54 7.33 18.79 -39.31
N VAL A 55 8.13 17.91 -38.71
CA VAL A 55 8.79 18.17 -37.42
C VAL A 55 9.87 19.24 -37.52
N SER A 56 10.53 19.37 -38.67
CA SER A 56 11.51 20.43 -38.92
C SER A 56 10.85 21.79 -39.19
N SER A 57 9.53 21.84 -39.38
CA SER A 57 8.81 23.10 -39.60
C SER A 57 8.82 24.01 -38.37
N SER A 58 8.91 25.32 -38.59
CA SER A 58 8.91 26.33 -37.51
C SER A 58 7.62 26.33 -36.70
N ILE A 59 6.49 25.94 -37.32
CA ILE A 59 5.19 25.85 -36.66
C ILE A 59 5.20 24.72 -35.63
N TRP A 60 5.66 23.53 -36.02
CA TRP A 60 5.73 22.40 -35.09
C TRP A 60 6.73 22.65 -33.96
N GLN A 61 7.88 23.28 -34.25
CA GLN A 61 8.84 23.63 -33.19
C GLN A 61 8.25 24.61 -32.17
N ALA A 62 7.44 25.57 -32.61
CA ALA A 62 6.73 26.48 -31.71
C ALA A 62 5.68 25.73 -30.86
N VAL A 63 4.93 24.80 -31.47
CA VAL A 63 3.96 23.95 -30.75
C VAL A 63 4.65 23.02 -29.75
N ASP A 64 5.74 22.36 -30.14
CA ASP A 64 6.52 21.48 -29.25
C ASP A 64 7.10 22.26 -28.07
N ALA A 65 7.66 23.44 -28.34
CA ALA A 65 8.15 24.35 -27.29
C ALA A 65 7.03 24.79 -26.34
N PHE A 66 5.84 25.09 -26.87
CA PHE A 66 4.68 25.45 -26.06
C PHE A 66 4.19 24.28 -25.20
N VAL A 67 4.04 23.08 -25.78
CA VAL A 67 3.58 21.87 -25.06
C VAL A 67 4.54 21.47 -23.95
N ARG A 68 5.84 21.68 -24.13
CA ARG A 68 6.88 21.44 -23.12
C ARG A 68 7.02 22.57 -22.09
N SER A 69 6.31 23.69 -22.28
CA SER A 69 6.40 24.83 -21.38
C SER A 69 5.60 24.59 -20.10
N ARG A 70 6.07 25.18 -18.98
CA ARG A 70 5.33 25.16 -17.71
C ARG A 70 3.98 25.88 -17.81
N ALA A 71 3.85 26.84 -18.72
CA ALA A 71 2.60 27.56 -18.94
C ALA A 71 1.50 26.63 -19.48
N PHE A 72 1.82 25.71 -20.40
CA PHE A 72 0.87 24.74 -20.90
C PHE A 72 0.35 23.83 -19.79
N GLU A 73 1.24 23.31 -18.94
CA GLU A 73 0.85 22.50 -17.78
C GLU A 73 -0.09 23.28 -16.84
N LEU A 74 0.24 24.52 -16.50
CA LEU A 74 -0.59 25.37 -15.66
C LEU A 74 -1.98 25.65 -16.25
N VAL A 75 -2.08 25.82 -17.57
CA VAL A 75 -3.36 26.03 -18.25
C VAL A 75 -4.23 24.76 -18.15
N ILE A 76 -3.65 23.60 -18.40
CA ILE A 76 -4.36 22.32 -18.31
C ILE A 76 -4.77 22.03 -16.86
N ASP A 77 -3.90 22.28 -15.89
CA ASP A 77 -4.19 22.14 -14.47
C ASP A 77 -5.32 23.08 -14.05
N ALA A 78 -5.35 24.32 -14.55
CA ALA A 78 -6.45 25.25 -14.31
C ALA A 78 -7.76 24.74 -14.91
N VAL A 79 -7.75 24.25 -16.15
CA VAL A 79 -8.93 23.64 -16.81
C VAL A 79 -9.44 22.44 -15.99
N LEU A 80 -8.54 21.60 -15.49
CA LEU A 80 -8.87 20.47 -14.64
C LEU A 80 -9.56 20.92 -13.35
N VAL A 81 -9.00 21.92 -12.66
CA VAL A 81 -9.57 22.46 -11.42
C VAL A 81 -10.93 23.08 -11.69
N CYS A 82 -11.09 23.85 -12.78
CA CYS A 82 -12.38 24.39 -13.18
C CYS A 82 -13.43 23.29 -13.44
N ASN A 83 -13.05 22.22 -14.15
CA ASN A 83 -13.94 21.07 -14.38
C ASN A 83 -14.31 20.37 -13.07
N ALA A 84 -13.35 20.21 -12.15
CA ALA A 84 -13.58 19.61 -10.83
C ALA A 84 -14.53 20.44 -9.96
N VAL A 85 -14.34 21.75 -9.90
CA VAL A 85 -15.24 22.67 -9.19
C VAL A 85 -16.63 22.63 -9.81
N LEU A 86 -16.72 22.67 -11.13
CA LEU A 86 -17.99 22.59 -11.84
C LEU A 86 -18.75 21.30 -11.49
N LEU A 87 -18.04 20.17 -11.48
CA LEU A 87 -18.56 18.87 -11.06
C LEU A 87 -19.13 18.90 -9.64
N LEU A 88 -18.37 19.46 -8.70
CA LEU A 88 -18.79 19.55 -7.31
C LEU A 88 -20.04 20.43 -7.16
N VAL A 89 -20.08 21.57 -7.85
CA VAL A 89 -21.26 22.45 -7.84
C VAL A 89 -22.47 21.74 -8.42
N LEU A 90 -22.31 21.02 -9.53
CA LEU A 90 -23.39 20.33 -10.22
C LEU A 90 -24.00 19.20 -9.39
N GLU A 91 -23.20 18.45 -8.65
CA GLU A 91 -23.66 17.28 -7.90
C GLU A 91 -24.10 17.64 -6.45
N PHE A 92 -23.40 18.56 -5.79
CA PHE A 92 -23.57 18.81 -4.35
C PHE A 92 -24.39 20.07 -4.02
N VAL A 93 -24.74 20.91 -4.99
CA VAL A 93 -25.68 22.02 -4.77
C VAL A 93 -27.06 21.56 -5.21
N PRO A 94 -27.93 21.09 -4.29
CA PRO A 94 -29.30 20.75 -4.63
C PRO A 94 -30.02 22.02 -5.05
N ASP A 95 -30.37 22.14 -6.34
CA ASP A 95 -31.25 23.21 -6.80
C ASP A 95 -32.70 22.69 -6.92
N PRO A 96 -33.62 23.10 -6.04
CA PRO A 96 -35.02 22.68 -6.11
C PRO A 96 -35.83 23.36 -7.22
N LYS A 97 -35.25 24.29 -7.99
CA LYS A 97 -36.02 25.23 -8.83
C LYS A 97 -35.57 25.34 -10.29
N HIS A 98 -34.51 24.67 -10.70
CA HIS A 98 -34.08 24.68 -12.11
C HIS A 98 -34.74 23.55 -12.90
N ASP A 99 -35.20 23.84 -14.12
CA ASP A 99 -35.60 22.83 -15.11
C ASP A 99 -34.48 21.78 -15.21
N LEU A 100 -34.73 20.58 -14.67
CA LEU A 100 -33.75 19.50 -14.62
C LEU A 100 -33.19 19.22 -16.03
N ASP A 101 -34.02 19.36 -17.06
CA ASP A 101 -33.64 19.05 -18.45
C ASP A 101 -32.64 20.05 -19.03
N ALA A 102 -32.79 21.36 -18.75
CA ALA A 102 -31.86 22.39 -19.22
C ALA A 102 -30.51 22.29 -18.48
N TRP A 103 -30.55 22.03 -17.18
CA TRP A 103 -29.38 21.86 -16.33
C TRP A 103 -28.58 20.60 -16.68
N ASN A 104 -29.27 19.48 -16.92
CA ASN A 104 -28.67 18.23 -17.37
C ASN A 104 -28.08 18.33 -18.78
N SER A 105 -28.76 19.06 -19.68
CA SER A 105 -28.25 19.32 -21.02
C SER A 105 -26.96 20.16 -20.98
N TRP A 106 -26.95 21.22 -20.18
CA TRP A 106 -25.77 22.07 -20.01
C TRP A 106 -24.58 21.33 -19.41
N SER A 107 -24.80 20.53 -18.35
CA SER A 107 -23.74 19.74 -17.72
C SER A 107 -23.15 18.69 -18.65
N THR A 108 -23.96 18.14 -19.56
CA THR A 108 -23.53 17.19 -20.58
C THR A 108 -22.66 17.88 -21.63
N ILE A 109 -23.08 19.05 -22.13
CA ILE A 109 -22.32 19.86 -23.09
C ILE A 109 -20.97 20.26 -22.49
N MET A 110 -20.94 20.75 -21.24
CA MET A 110 -19.69 21.13 -20.58
C MET A 110 -18.77 19.92 -20.37
N GLY A 111 -19.32 18.78 -19.95
CA GLY A 111 -18.57 17.53 -19.85
C GLY A 111 -17.94 17.09 -21.17
N LEU A 112 -18.63 17.30 -22.29
CA LEU A 112 -18.11 17.03 -23.63
C LEU A 112 -16.96 17.98 -23.99
N VAL A 113 -17.13 19.28 -23.75
CA VAL A 113 -16.09 20.30 -24.01
C VAL A 113 -14.81 19.98 -23.24
N PHE A 114 -14.89 19.72 -21.93
CA PHE A 114 -13.72 19.36 -21.13
C PHE A 114 -13.06 18.06 -21.63
N THR A 115 -13.85 17.08 -22.04
CA THR A 115 -13.32 15.82 -22.60
C THR A 115 -12.49 16.08 -23.85
N TRP A 116 -12.98 16.92 -24.77
CA TRP A 116 -12.22 17.26 -25.98
C TRP A 116 -10.94 18.04 -25.68
N ILE A 117 -10.94 18.93 -24.69
CA ILE A 117 -9.72 19.62 -24.26
C ILE A 117 -8.66 18.61 -23.78
N PHE A 118 -9.04 17.61 -22.97
CA PHE A 118 -8.12 16.56 -22.52
C PHE A 118 -7.66 15.63 -23.64
N VAL A 119 -8.51 15.36 -24.64
CA VAL A 119 -8.10 14.62 -25.84
C VAL A 119 -7.02 15.38 -26.61
N ILE A 120 -7.21 16.69 -26.82
CA ILE A 120 -6.25 17.54 -27.51
C ILE A 120 -4.94 17.60 -26.70
N GLU A 121 -5.01 17.78 -25.38
CA GLU A 121 -3.85 17.71 -24.48
C GLU A 121 -3.07 16.41 -24.68
N MET A 122 -3.75 15.27 -24.58
CA MET A 122 -3.16 13.94 -24.68
C MET A 122 -2.46 13.76 -26.03
N LEU A 123 -3.12 14.12 -27.14
CA LEU A 123 -2.56 13.99 -28.49
C LEU A 123 -1.34 14.89 -28.69
N LEU A 124 -1.39 16.14 -28.22
CA LEU A 124 -0.26 17.07 -28.28
C LEU A 124 0.94 16.56 -27.48
N LYS A 125 0.74 16.11 -26.25
CA LYS A 125 1.80 15.50 -25.42
C LYS A 125 2.36 14.24 -26.05
N LEU A 126 1.51 13.38 -26.61
CA LEU A 126 1.93 12.14 -27.26
C LEU A 126 2.75 12.38 -28.54
N ALA A 127 2.40 13.42 -29.31
CA ALA A 127 3.13 13.84 -30.50
C ALA A 127 4.47 14.53 -30.15
N SER A 128 4.49 15.36 -29.11
CA SER A 128 5.68 16.08 -28.62
C SER A 128 6.70 15.16 -27.92
N LEU A 129 6.26 14.33 -26.96
CA LEU A 129 7.13 13.49 -26.12
C LEU A 129 7.38 12.10 -26.74
N GLY A 130 6.45 11.61 -27.56
CA GLY A 130 6.43 10.23 -28.03
C GLY A 130 5.92 9.23 -26.99
N PHE A 131 5.39 8.10 -27.47
CA PHE A 131 4.71 7.11 -26.63
C PHE A 131 5.56 6.58 -25.46
N ILE A 132 6.84 6.29 -25.69
CA ILE A 132 7.70 5.68 -24.65
C ILE A 132 7.95 6.66 -23.50
N VAL A 133 8.25 7.93 -23.79
CA VAL A 133 8.50 8.94 -22.76
C VAL A 133 7.20 9.30 -22.06
N TYR A 134 6.10 9.41 -22.82
CA TYR A 134 4.76 9.64 -22.28
C TYR A 134 4.36 8.55 -21.28
N ALA A 135 4.49 7.27 -21.64
CA ALA A 135 4.11 6.12 -20.82
C ALA A 135 4.99 5.89 -19.59
N ARG A 136 6.19 6.49 -19.53
CA ARG A 136 7.03 6.46 -18.31
C ARG A 136 6.46 7.30 -17.18
N SER A 137 5.65 8.32 -17.49
CA SER A 137 4.96 9.10 -16.48
C SER A 137 3.63 8.44 -16.14
N LEU A 138 3.50 7.99 -14.88
CA LEU A 138 2.26 7.38 -14.38
C LEU A 138 1.05 8.33 -14.51
N MET A 139 1.28 9.64 -14.37
CA MET A 139 0.21 10.65 -14.46
C MET A 139 -0.30 10.77 -15.89
N ASN A 140 0.62 10.86 -16.85
CA ASN A 140 0.26 10.89 -18.27
C ASN A 140 -0.46 9.60 -18.69
N LEU A 141 -0.03 8.44 -18.17
CA LEU A 141 -0.70 7.17 -18.43
C LEU A 141 -2.11 7.12 -17.84
N PHE A 142 -2.28 7.55 -16.59
CA PHE A 142 -3.59 7.66 -15.93
C PHE A 142 -4.52 8.58 -16.73
N ASP A 143 -4.05 9.77 -17.11
CA ASP A 143 -4.82 10.74 -17.89
C ASP A 143 -5.21 10.19 -19.26
N ALA A 144 -4.30 9.47 -19.92
CA ALA A 144 -4.61 8.83 -21.20
C ALA A 144 -5.70 7.76 -21.06
N VAL A 145 -5.61 6.90 -20.04
CA VAL A 145 -6.61 5.85 -19.80
C VAL A 145 -7.99 6.48 -19.55
N VAL A 146 -8.05 7.50 -18.69
CA VAL A 146 -9.30 8.18 -18.35
C VAL A 146 -9.86 9.01 -19.51
N THR A 147 -8.99 9.59 -20.34
CA THR A 147 -9.39 10.33 -21.54
C THR A 147 -9.95 9.38 -22.60
N VAL A 148 -9.24 8.27 -22.89
CA VAL A 148 -9.69 7.25 -23.86
C VAL A 148 -10.99 6.60 -23.41
N ALA A 149 -11.11 6.20 -22.14
CA ALA A 149 -12.36 5.66 -21.61
C ALA A 149 -13.53 6.66 -21.78
N GLY A 150 -13.26 7.96 -21.64
CA GLY A 150 -14.26 9.02 -21.78
C GLY A 150 -14.70 9.21 -23.22
N VAL A 151 -13.77 9.14 -24.17
CA VAL A 151 -14.08 9.16 -25.60
C VAL A 151 -14.90 7.94 -25.98
N VAL A 152 -14.48 6.73 -25.59
CA VAL A 152 -15.21 5.49 -25.89
C VAL A 152 -16.65 5.60 -25.40
N LEU A 153 -16.83 6.06 -24.17
CA LEU A 153 -18.16 6.19 -23.60
C LEU A 153 -19.01 7.28 -24.26
N THR A 154 -18.39 8.39 -24.65
CA THR A 154 -19.06 9.45 -25.43
C THR A 154 -19.52 8.92 -26.78
N VAL A 155 -18.68 8.12 -27.47
CA VAL A 155 -19.07 7.48 -28.73
C VAL A 155 -20.21 6.49 -28.51
N LEU A 156 -20.19 5.70 -27.43
CA LEU A 156 -21.27 4.76 -27.11
C LEU A 156 -22.60 5.44 -26.85
N ILE A 157 -22.60 6.64 -26.24
CA ILE A 157 -23.80 7.44 -25.95
C ILE A 157 -24.33 8.14 -27.21
N ILE A 158 -23.46 8.67 -28.07
CA ILE A 158 -23.87 9.43 -29.27
C ILE A 158 -24.24 8.52 -30.44
N TRP A 159 -23.53 7.40 -30.58
CA TRP A 159 -23.79 6.49 -31.68
C TRP A 159 -25.10 5.74 -31.43
N PRO A 160 -26.08 5.79 -32.35
CA PRO A 160 -27.33 5.06 -32.22
C PRO A 160 -27.05 3.56 -32.26
N ASN A 161 -26.88 2.98 -31.08
CA ASN A 161 -26.70 1.57 -30.83
C ASN A 161 -28.01 1.04 -30.21
N GLY A 162 -28.31 -0.25 -30.34
CA GLY A 162 -29.42 -0.88 -29.61
C GLY A 162 -29.21 -0.97 -28.09
N TYR A 163 -28.31 -0.15 -27.54
CA TYR A 163 -27.80 -0.13 -26.17
C TYR A 163 -28.06 1.24 -25.52
N ASP A 164 -29.28 1.77 -25.62
CA ASP A 164 -29.77 2.93 -24.83
C ASP A 164 -30.00 2.54 -23.36
N ASP A 165 -29.02 1.88 -22.75
CA ASP A 165 -29.10 1.46 -21.37
C ASP A 165 -28.63 2.62 -20.47
N PRO A 166 -29.45 3.08 -19.49
CA PRO A 166 -29.05 4.12 -18.53
C PRO A 166 -27.76 3.81 -17.76
N ILE A 167 -27.26 2.57 -17.81
CA ILE A 167 -25.97 2.19 -17.25
C ILE A 167 -24.78 2.94 -17.86
N TYR A 168 -24.80 3.27 -19.17
CA TYR A 168 -23.69 3.99 -19.82
C TYR A 168 -23.58 5.44 -19.33
N LEU A 169 -24.71 6.08 -19.06
CA LEU A 169 -24.76 7.40 -18.44
C LEU A 169 -24.15 7.35 -17.02
N ARG A 170 -24.43 6.30 -16.24
CA ARG A 170 -23.83 6.11 -14.90
C ARG A 170 -22.31 5.92 -14.98
N TYR A 171 -21.81 5.15 -15.94
CA TYR A 171 -20.37 5.03 -16.15
C TYR A 171 -19.73 6.36 -16.56
N ALA A 172 -20.44 7.21 -17.29
CA ALA A 172 -19.91 8.50 -17.75
C ALA A 172 -19.76 9.48 -16.59
N LEU A 173 -20.73 9.44 -15.68
CA LEU A 173 -20.67 10.16 -14.42
C LEU A 173 -19.51 9.66 -13.56
N LEU A 174 -19.37 8.34 -13.37
CA LEU A 174 -18.27 7.76 -12.58
C LEU A 174 -16.90 8.15 -13.12
N LEU A 175 -16.70 8.08 -14.44
CA LEU A 175 -15.43 8.45 -15.07
C LEU A 175 -15.11 9.93 -14.87
N ARG A 176 -16.14 10.79 -14.82
CA ARG A 176 -16.00 12.21 -14.50
C ARG A 176 -15.42 12.39 -13.09
N PHE A 177 -15.90 11.61 -12.12
CA PHE A 177 -15.33 11.57 -10.76
C PHE A 177 -13.92 10.97 -10.73
N VAL A 178 -13.59 10.00 -11.59
CA VAL A 178 -12.21 9.49 -11.70
C VAL A 178 -11.24 10.63 -12.05
N ARG A 179 -11.62 11.56 -12.94
CA ARG A 179 -10.81 12.74 -13.28
C ARG A 179 -10.59 13.68 -12.10
N PHE A 180 -11.55 13.77 -11.17
CA PHE A 180 -11.38 14.58 -9.95
C PHE A 180 -10.16 14.13 -9.13
N PHE A 181 -9.87 12.82 -9.07
CA PHE A 181 -8.70 12.33 -8.36
C PHE A 181 -7.36 12.84 -8.93
N ARG A 182 -7.32 13.28 -10.21
CA ARG A 182 -6.13 13.93 -10.79
C ARG A 182 -5.74 15.19 -10.00
N VAL A 183 -6.72 15.93 -9.45
CA VAL A 183 -6.48 17.16 -8.66
C VAL A 183 -5.61 16.88 -7.43
N PHE A 184 -5.70 15.69 -6.83
CA PHE A 184 -4.85 15.33 -5.70
C PHE A 184 -3.36 15.33 -6.04
N TYR A 185 -2.99 15.08 -7.29
CA TYR A 185 -1.59 15.13 -7.72
C TYR A 185 -1.07 16.55 -7.94
N LEU A 186 -1.94 17.55 -7.99
CA LEU A 186 -1.52 18.96 -7.98
C LEU A 186 -0.96 19.36 -6.61
N ILE A 187 -1.37 18.65 -5.54
CA ILE A 187 -0.89 18.89 -4.18
C ILE A 187 0.41 18.09 -3.99
N PRO A 188 1.59 18.75 -3.85
CA PRO A 188 2.88 18.05 -3.83
C PRO A 188 2.98 17.00 -2.72
N ALA A 189 2.39 17.28 -1.55
CA ALA A 189 2.37 16.34 -0.43
C ALA A 189 1.59 15.05 -0.77
N VAL A 190 0.42 15.17 -1.41
CA VAL A 190 -0.42 14.02 -1.76
C VAL A 190 0.17 13.26 -2.95
N ALA A 191 0.71 13.97 -3.94
CA ALA A 191 1.44 13.39 -5.06
C ALA A 191 2.64 12.55 -4.58
N PHE A 192 3.38 13.04 -3.58
CA PHE A 192 4.48 12.32 -2.96
C PHE A 192 4.00 11.03 -2.27
N ILE A 193 2.92 11.10 -1.48
CA ILE A 193 2.32 9.94 -0.81
C ILE A 193 1.90 8.89 -1.85
N PHE A 194 1.19 9.30 -2.90
CA PHE A 194 0.73 8.37 -3.93
C PHE A 194 1.89 7.76 -4.73
N SER A 195 2.87 8.58 -5.15
CA SER A 195 4.06 8.07 -5.84
C SER A 195 4.82 7.06 -4.97
N THR A 196 4.89 7.30 -3.67
CA THR A 196 5.55 6.39 -2.72
C THR A 196 4.75 5.10 -2.59
N PHE A 197 3.42 5.21 -2.46
CA PHE A 197 2.52 4.07 -2.42
C PHE A 197 2.68 3.17 -3.65
N VAL A 198 2.65 3.75 -4.86
CA VAL A 198 2.82 2.97 -6.11
C VAL A 198 4.20 2.31 -6.20
N ARG A 199 5.26 2.96 -5.71
CA ARG A 199 6.60 2.36 -5.66
C ARG A 199 6.67 1.14 -4.73
N ILE A 200 5.83 1.09 -3.69
CA ILE A 200 5.77 -0.02 -2.74
C ILE A 200 4.92 -1.19 -3.27
N ILE A 201 3.93 -0.93 -4.14
CA ILE A 201 3.02 -1.97 -4.68
C ILE A 201 3.77 -3.20 -5.23
N PRO A 202 4.81 -3.08 -6.09
CA PRO A 202 5.54 -4.24 -6.62
C PRO A 202 6.07 -5.15 -5.51
N ASN A 203 6.62 -4.57 -4.45
CA ASN A 203 7.14 -5.31 -3.30
C ASN A 203 6.01 -5.98 -2.51
N ALA A 204 4.83 -5.35 -2.43
CA ALA A 204 3.65 -5.89 -1.75
C ALA A 204 2.92 -7.00 -2.55
N THR A 205 3.14 -7.12 -3.86
CA THR A 205 2.40 -8.07 -4.71
C THR A 205 2.49 -9.52 -4.23
N VAL A 206 3.67 -9.97 -3.79
CA VAL A 206 3.89 -11.34 -3.30
C VAL A 206 3.03 -11.62 -2.07
N LEU A 207 2.90 -10.66 -1.16
CA LEU A 207 2.16 -10.86 0.07
C LEU A 207 0.66 -10.72 -0.12
N ILE A 208 0.22 -9.83 -1.00
CA ILE A 208 -1.16 -9.79 -1.46
C ILE A 208 -1.52 -11.14 -2.10
N ALA A 209 -0.62 -11.73 -2.90
CA ALA A 209 -0.82 -13.06 -3.47
C ALA A 209 -0.92 -14.15 -2.39
N VAL A 210 -0.10 -14.10 -1.33
CA VAL A 210 -0.21 -15.01 -0.17
C VAL A 210 -1.55 -14.84 0.54
N LEU A 211 -2.01 -13.60 0.78
CA LEU A 211 -3.31 -13.31 1.37
C LEU A 211 -4.45 -13.89 0.53
N LEU A 212 -4.47 -13.59 -0.78
CA LEU A 212 -5.48 -14.09 -1.70
C LEU A 212 -5.45 -15.62 -1.82
N SER A 213 -4.27 -16.23 -1.77
CA SER A 213 -4.12 -17.69 -1.76
C SER A 213 -4.69 -18.32 -0.48
N GLY A 214 -4.43 -17.70 0.68
CA GLY A 214 -5.03 -18.12 1.95
C GLY A 214 -6.55 -18.02 1.93
N MET A 215 -7.09 -16.89 1.43
CA MET A 215 -8.54 -16.71 1.25
C MET A 215 -9.13 -17.76 0.31
N TYR A 216 -8.44 -18.09 -0.78
CA TYR A 216 -8.86 -19.11 -1.74
C TYR A 216 -8.97 -20.50 -1.07
N VAL A 217 -7.98 -20.88 -0.25
CA VAL A 217 -8.02 -22.17 0.47
C VAL A 217 -9.19 -22.21 1.46
N ILE A 218 -9.39 -21.15 2.25
CA ILE A 218 -10.52 -21.08 3.20
C ILE A 218 -11.86 -21.06 2.47
N ALA A 219 -11.99 -20.32 1.37
CA ALA A 219 -13.20 -20.27 0.57
C ALA A 219 -13.52 -21.64 -0.06
N ALA A 220 -12.51 -22.34 -0.57
CA ALA A 220 -12.67 -23.70 -1.09
C ALA A 220 -13.15 -24.69 -0.01
N LEU A 221 -12.56 -24.64 1.19
CA LEU A 221 -13.01 -25.45 2.33
C LEU A 221 -14.43 -25.06 2.76
N GLY A 222 -14.74 -23.77 2.81
CA GLY A 222 -16.06 -23.25 3.13
C GLY A 222 -17.12 -23.73 2.15
N MET A 223 -16.82 -23.79 0.85
CA MET A 223 -17.73 -24.36 -0.16
C MET A 223 -17.98 -25.85 0.07
N GLN A 224 -16.93 -26.61 0.43
CA GLN A 224 -17.07 -28.04 0.67
C GLN A 224 -17.91 -28.34 1.93
N PHE A 225 -17.83 -27.48 2.95
CA PHE A 225 -18.55 -27.65 4.21
C PHE A 225 -19.93 -27.02 4.24
N PHE A 226 -20.10 -25.87 3.58
CA PHE A 226 -21.28 -25.02 3.74
C PHE A 226 -21.97 -24.64 2.42
N GLY A 227 -21.55 -25.23 1.29
CA GLY A 227 -22.14 -24.99 -0.01
C GLY A 227 -23.63 -25.32 -0.05
N GLY A 228 -24.44 -24.34 -0.44
CA GLY A 228 -25.90 -24.47 -0.58
C GLY A 228 -26.69 -24.39 0.73
N LEU A 229 -26.03 -24.23 1.88
CA LEU A 229 -26.70 -24.18 3.19
C LEU A 229 -27.35 -22.82 3.46
N ILE A 230 -26.72 -21.72 3.06
CA ILE A 230 -27.33 -20.40 3.11
C ILE A 230 -28.09 -20.17 1.81
N ASN A 231 -29.42 -20.29 1.88
CA ASN A 231 -30.31 -20.13 0.74
C ASN A 231 -31.63 -19.45 1.17
N ARG A 232 -32.21 -18.65 0.28
CA ARG A 232 -33.48 -17.93 0.49
C ARG A 232 -34.72 -18.79 0.28
N ASP A 233 -34.56 -20.01 -0.21
CA ASP A 233 -35.67 -20.90 -0.48
C ASP A 233 -36.27 -21.47 0.82
N PRO A 234 -37.48 -21.07 1.23
CA PRO A 234 -38.10 -21.53 2.47
C PRO A 234 -38.52 -23.01 2.39
N SER A 235 -38.53 -23.61 1.20
CA SER A 235 -38.86 -25.04 1.03
C SER A 235 -37.73 -25.96 1.48
N ARG A 236 -36.50 -25.44 1.67
CA ARG A 236 -35.38 -26.17 2.24
C ARG A 236 -35.32 -25.96 3.74
N GLU A 237 -35.06 -27.03 4.49
CA GLU A 237 -34.96 -27.00 5.95
C GLU A 237 -34.00 -25.91 6.44
N GLN A 238 -32.83 -25.77 5.81
CA GLN A 238 -31.82 -24.78 6.19
C GLN A 238 -32.26 -23.33 5.91
N GLY A 239 -32.96 -23.10 4.79
CA GLY A 239 -33.51 -21.77 4.46
C GLY A 239 -34.65 -21.39 5.40
N ALA A 240 -35.47 -22.37 5.80
CA ALA A 240 -36.52 -22.18 6.80
C ALA A 240 -35.97 -21.80 8.18
N LEU A 241 -34.86 -22.42 8.61
CA LEU A 241 -34.19 -22.08 9.89
C LEU A 241 -33.73 -20.63 9.93
N LEU A 242 -33.08 -20.14 8.87
CA LEU A 242 -32.62 -18.74 8.77
C LEU A 242 -33.77 -17.74 8.61
N THR A 243 -34.85 -18.14 7.94
CA THR A 243 -36.03 -17.28 7.75
C THR A 243 -36.88 -17.20 9.03
N ALA A 244 -36.86 -18.24 9.85
CA ALA A 244 -37.53 -18.27 11.15
C ALA A 244 -36.80 -17.45 12.22
N ASP A 245 -35.48 -17.29 12.08
CA ASP A 245 -34.68 -16.44 12.93
C ASP A 245 -34.95 -14.95 12.63
N LYS A 246 -35.65 -14.28 13.56
CA LYS A 246 -36.03 -12.86 13.41
C LYS A 246 -34.84 -11.91 13.52
N ASP A 247 -33.73 -12.38 14.07
CA ASP A 247 -32.54 -11.56 14.32
C ASP A 247 -31.55 -11.63 13.15
N TRP A 248 -31.71 -12.57 12.20
CA TRP A 248 -30.89 -12.65 10.99
C TRP A 248 -31.18 -11.47 10.04
N PRO A 249 -30.24 -10.55 9.80
CA PRO A 249 -30.55 -9.38 9.00
C PRO A 249 -30.68 -9.75 7.51
N ASN A 250 -31.73 -9.23 6.86
CA ASN A 250 -32.03 -9.48 5.44
C ASN A 250 -30.91 -9.13 4.44
N TYR A 251 -29.85 -8.44 4.87
CA TYR A 251 -28.73 -8.07 4.00
C TYR A 251 -27.58 -9.08 4.00
N TYR A 252 -27.61 -10.12 4.86
CA TYR A 252 -26.52 -11.11 5.01
C TYR A 252 -26.65 -12.36 4.12
N TRP A 253 -27.75 -12.54 3.38
CA TRP A 253 -27.90 -13.67 2.44
C TRP A 253 -26.78 -13.80 1.38
N PRO A 254 -26.19 -12.70 0.85
CA PRO A 254 -25.04 -12.80 -0.06
C PRO A 254 -23.79 -13.41 0.58
N ASN A 255 -23.72 -13.45 1.91
CA ASN A 255 -22.57 -13.94 2.67
C ASN A 255 -22.66 -15.45 2.82
N ASN A 256 -22.42 -16.16 1.72
CA ASN A 256 -22.51 -17.61 1.64
C ASN A 256 -21.27 -18.22 0.96
N PHE A 257 -21.11 -19.53 1.10
CA PHE A 257 -20.09 -20.32 0.39
C PHE A 257 -20.72 -21.16 -0.73
N ASN A 258 -21.72 -20.63 -1.45
CA ASN A 258 -22.37 -21.38 -2.53
C ASN A 258 -21.51 -21.40 -3.81
N ASP A 259 -20.63 -20.40 -3.96
CA ASP A 259 -19.66 -20.29 -5.04
C ASP A 259 -18.36 -19.62 -4.54
N MET A 260 -17.31 -19.72 -5.36
CA MET A 260 -15.98 -19.25 -4.98
C MET A 260 -15.94 -17.73 -4.75
N MET A 261 -16.65 -16.93 -5.55
CA MET A 261 -16.61 -15.47 -5.43
C MET A 261 -17.34 -15.02 -4.17
N SER A 262 -18.52 -15.59 -3.90
CA SER A 262 -19.24 -15.35 -2.64
C SER A 262 -18.41 -15.77 -1.43
N GLY A 263 -17.76 -16.94 -1.49
CA GLY A 263 -16.86 -17.41 -0.44
C GLY A 263 -15.65 -16.49 -0.21
N MET A 264 -15.07 -15.96 -1.28
CA MET A 264 -13.97 -14.97 -1.19
C MET A 264 -14.44 -13.66 -0.55
N VAL A 265 -15.66 -13.19 -0.83
CA VAL A 265 -16.26 -12.02 -0.17
C VAL A 265 -16.45 -12.29 1.32
N VAL A 266 -16.98 -13.46 1.69
CA VAL A 266 -17.09 -13.84 3.12
C VAL A 266 -15.72 -13.86 3.79
N CYS A 267 -14.70 -14.46 3.17
CA CYS A 267 -13.33 -14.44 3.70
C CYS A 267 -12.80 -13.00 3.88
N PHE A 268 -13.10 -12.09 2.95
CA PHE A 268 -12.71 -10.68 3.04
C PHE A 268 -13.41 -9.98 4.21
N GLU A 269 -14.72 -10.18 4.39
CA GLU A 269 -15.46 -9.61 5.51
C GLU A 269 -14.94 -10.11 6.86
N LEU A 270 -14.63 -11.42 6.95
CA LEU A 270 -14.03 -12.01 8.15
C LEU A 270 -12.62 -11.48 8.43
N LEU A 271 -11.87 -11.06 7.41
CA LEU A 271 -10.55 -10.44 7.55
C LEU A 271 -10.62 -9.08 8.27
N VAL A 272 -11.70 -8.32 8.00
CA VAL A 272 -11.97 -7.01 8.61
C VAL A 272 -12.44 -7.15 10.07
N VAL A 273 -12.91 -8.34 10.47
CA VAL A 273 -13.36 -8.68 11.84
C VAL A 273 -14.60 -7.91 12.31
N ASN A 274 -15.19 -7.07 11.47
CA ASN A 274 -16.44 -6.41 11.82
C ASN A 274 -17.63 -7.36 11.63
N ASN A 275 -18.54 -7.42 12.61
CA ASN A 275 -19.76 -8.25 12.60
C ASN A 275 -19.55 -9.75 12.27
N TRP A 276 -18.34 -10.28 12.41
CA TRP A 276 -18.00 -11.67 12.08
C TRP A 276 -18.82 -12.71 12.86
N HIS A 277 -19.25 -12.37 14.08
CA HIS A 277 -20.12 -13.20 14.91
C HIS A 277 -21.51 -13.43 14.27
N VAL A 278 -22.02 -12.46 13.50
CA VAL A 278 -23.34 -12.59 12.84
C VAL A 278 -23.20 -13.64 11.76
N VAL A 279 -22.19 -13.49 10.89
CA VAL A 279 -21.88 -14.49 9.85
C VAL A 279 -21.72 -15.87 10.48
N THR A 280 -20.95 -15.98 11.55
CA THR A 280 -20.72 -17.26 12.28
C THR A 280 -22.03 -17.85 12.81
N GLU A 281 -22.89 -17.05 13.45
CA GLU A 281 -24.17 -17.49 14.00
C GLU A 281 -25.07 -18.08 12.92
N GLY A 282 -25.14 -17.46 11.75
CA GLY A 282 -25.93 -17.97 10.62
C GLY A 282 -25.46 -19.34 10.15
N PHE A 283 -24.15 -19.52 10.00
CA PHE A 283 -23.60 -20.83 9.66
C PHE A 283 -23.80 -21.86 10.78
N THR A 284 -23.79 -21.46 12.06
CA THR A 284 -24.10 -22.38 13.16
C THR A 284 -25.57 -22.75 13.24
N CYS A 285 -26.47 -21.86 12.81
CA CYS A 285 -27.90 -22.13 12.72
C CYS A 285 -28.18 -23.24 11.69
N VAL A 286 -27.52 -23.21 10.52
CA VAL A 286 -27.77 -24.17 9.44
C VAL A 286 -26.89 -25.42 9.45
N ALA A 287 -25.67 -25.33 9.97
CA ALA A 287 -24.71 -26.44 9.98
C ALA A 287 -24.48 -27.02 11.39
N GLY A 288 -24.90 -26.33 12.45
CA GLY A 288 -24.69 -26.71 13.85
C GLY A 288 -23.45 -26.07 14.49
N ASN A 289 -23.32 -26.24 15.82
CA ASN A 289 -22.30 -25.56 16.63
C ASN A 289 -20.84 -25.87 16.26
N TRP A 290 -20.57 -26.98 15.57
CA TRP A 290 -19.21 -27.32 15.15
C TRP A 290 -18.65 -26.31 14.13
N ALA A 291 -19.53 -25.64 13.36
CA ALA A 291 -19.13 -24.63 12.39
C ALA A 291 -18.34 -23.48 13.03
N ARG A 292 -18.52 -23.21 14.34
CA ARG A 292 -17.73 -22.22 15.09
C ARG A 292 -16.23 -22.46 14.96
N TRP A 293 -15.78 -23.71 14.93
CA TRP A 293 -14.36 -24.03 14.80
C TRP A 293 -13.78 -23.56 13.46
N PHE A 294 -14.54 -23.64 12.37
CA PHE A 294 -14.11 -23.13 11.08
C PHE A 294 -13.82 -21.63 11.15
N PHE A 295 -14.72 -20.83 11.74
CA PHE A 295 -14.55 -19.38 11.87
C PHE A 295 -13.44 -19.00 12.86
N ILE A 296 -13.28 -19.74 13.95
CA ILE A 296 -12.17 -19.54 14.90
C ILE A 296 -10.82 -19.84 14.23
N ILE A 297 -10.71 -20.95 13.50
CA ILE A 297 -9.47 -21.31 12.78
C ILE A 297 -9.16 -20.26 11.70
N ASN A 298 -10.18 -19.82 10.95
CA ASN A 298 -10.03 -18.73 10.00
C ASN A 298 -9.52 -17.45 10.68
N TYR A 299 -10.07 -17.06 11.83
CA TYR A 299 -9.60 -15.90 12.57
C TYR A 299 -8.13 -16.04 13.02
N LEU A 300 -7.75 -17.19 13.58
CA LEU A 300 -6.37 -17.44 14.01
C LEU A 300 -5.38 -17.44 12.84
N PHE A 301 -5.76 -17.98 11.69
CA PHE A 301 -4.87 -18.14 10.55
C PHE A 301 -4.88 -16.94 9.59
N MET A 302 -6.05 -16.53 9.09
CA MET A 302 -6.16 -15.46 8.11
C MET A 302 -5.96 -14.08 8.73
N HIS A 303 -6.63 -13.79 9.86
CA HIS A 303 -6.53 -12.49 10.50
C HIS A 303 -5.26 -12.37 11.36
N ASN A 304 -5.08 -13.23 12.37
CA ASN A 304 -3.98 -13.04 13.31
C ASN A 304 -2.58 -13.33 12.73
N LEU A 305 -2.46 -14.26 11.79
CA LEU A 305 -1.17 -14.61 11.19
C LEU A 305 -0.94 -13.88 9.86
N ILE A 306 -1.79 -14.12 8.86
CA ILE A 306 -1.54 -13.62 7.49
C ILE A 306 -1.70 -12.10 7.39
N LEU A 307 -2.78 -11.52 7.91
CA LEU A 307 -2.99 -10.07 7.84
C LEU A 307 -1.91 -9.32 8.62
N ASN A 308 -1.56 -9.77 9.83
CA ASN A 308 -0.52 -9.13 10.62
C ASN A 308 0.87 -9.24 9.97
N LEU A 309 1.17 -10.34 9.30
CA LEU A 309 2.41 -10.49 8.51
C LEU A 309 2.42 -9.52 7.32
N LEU A 310 1.29 -9.33 6.64
CA LEU A 310 1.15 -8.34 5.56
C LEU A 310 1.34 -6.90 6.09
N ILE A 311 0.73 -6.56 7.23
CA ILE A 311 0.86 -5.24 7.87
C ILE A 311 2.32 -4.98 8.25
N ALA A 312 2.98 -5.95 8.90
CA ALA A 312 4.38 -5.82 9.31
C ALA A 312 5.30 -5.52 8.11
N PHE A 313 5.12 -6.27 7.02
CA PHE A 313 5.87 -5.99 5.80
C PHE A 313 5.52 -4.65 5.17
N ALA A 314 4.24 -4.26 5.13
CA ALA A 314 3.84 -2.98 4.55
C ALA A 314 4.51 -1.81 5.28
N ILE A 315 4.62 -1.90 6.61
CA ILE A 315 5.35 -0.95 7.44
C ILE A 315 6.85 -0.96 7.09
N GLU A 316 7.48 -2.13 6.98
CA GLU A 316 8.89 -2.24 6.61
C GLU A 316 9.18 -1.65 5.22
N ALA A 317 8.34 -1.97 4.23
CA ALA A 317 8.46 -1.46 2.87
C ALA A 317 8.25 0.07 2.82
N TYR A 318 7.30 0.60 3.58
CA TYR A 318 7.10 2.04 3.74
C TYR A 318 8.32 2.72 4.37
N ASN A 319 8.83 2.15 5.46
CA ASN A 319 10.01 2.67 6.15
C ASN A 319 11.25 2.66 5.25
N ALA A 320 11.44 1.60 4.45
CA ALA A 320 12.52 1.51 3.47
C ALA A 320 12.41 2.60 2.39
N ALA A 321 11.21 2.78 1.81
CA ALA A 321 10.97 3.81 0.80
C ALA A 321 11.15 5.24 1.36
N MET A 322 10.70 5.49 2.59
CA MET A 322 10.92 6.76 3.28
C MET A 322 12.40 7.02 3.57
N LYS A 323 13.15 5.99 3.98
CA LYS A 323 14.59 6.10 4.20
C LYS A 323 15.32 6.45 2.91
N GLU A 324 14.99 5.80 1.79
CA GLU A 324 15.54 6.09 0.47
C GLU A 324 15.28 7.55 0.06
N SER A 325 14.04 8.01 0.19
CA SER A 325 13.69 9.41 -0.13
C SER A 325 14.41 10.41 0.76
N ARG A 326 14.64 10.10 2.05
CA ARG A 326 15.38 10.97 2.98
C ARG A 326 16.86 11.02 2.60
N THR A 327 17.47 9.87 2.29
CA THR A 327 18.87 9.81 1.84
C THR A 327 19.10 10.55 0.52
N ALA A 328 18.15 10.46 -0.41
CA ALA A 328 18.23 11.20 -1.67
C ALA A 328 18.22 12.72 -1.45
N ARG A 329 17.33 13.22 -0.57
CA ARG A 329 17.31 14.65 -0.21
C ARG A 329 18.60 15.11 0.47
N LEU A 330 19.18 14.28 1.35
CA LEU A 330 20.46 14.58 1.98
C LEU A 330 21.59 14.63 0.94
N ALA A 331 21.62 13.70 0.00
CA ALA A 331 22.59 13.69 -1.09
C ALA A 331 22.44 14.90 -2.02
N GLU A 332 21.22 15.36 -2.31
CA GLU A 332 20.97 16.59 -3.07
C GLU A 332 21.46 17.85 -2.33
N ILE A 333 21.25 17.91 -1.00
CA ILE A 333 21.77 18.99 -0.17
C ILE A 333 23.31 18.97 -0.16
N GLU A 334 23.92 17.80 -0.04
CA GLU A 334 25.37 17.63 -0.11
C GLU A 334 25.94 17.99 -1.50
N GLN A 335 25.28 17.59 -2.59
CA GLN A 335 25.69 17.94 -3.96
C GLN A 335 25.52 19.42 -4.26
N GLY A 336 24.42 20.04 -3.80
CA GLY A 336 24.22 21.49 -3.89
C GLY A 336 25.23 22.29 -3.07
N TYR A 337 25.84 21.67 -2.05
CA TYR A 337 26.88 22.27 -1.22
C TYR A 337 28.28 22.19 -1.83
N TYR A 338 28.62 21.11 -2.55
CA TYR A 338 29.95 20.95 -3.17
C TYR A 338 30.10 21.58 -4.56
N GLY A 339 29.01 21.91 -5.27
CA GLY A 339 29.12 22.41 -6.64
C GLY A 339 29.79 21.41 -7.59
N ASP A 340 30.00 21.77 -8.85
CA ASP A 340 30.55 20.90 -9.92
C ASP A 340 31.99 20.39 -9.64
N ASP A 341 32.60 20.84 -8.54
CA ASP A 341 33.90 20.40 -8.04
C ASP A 341 33.69 19.43 -6.84
N GLY A 342 33.24 18.22 -7.14
CA GLY A 342 33.26 17.11 -6.17
C GLY A 342 34.67 16.84 -5.63
N PRO A 343 34.83 16.13 -4.50
CA PRO A 343 36.11 16.02 -3.80
C PRO A 343 37.11 15.17 -4.61
N SER A 344 37.90 15.81 -5.45
CA SER A 344 39.11 15.23 -6.01
C SER A 344 40.19 15.21 -4.92
N VAL A 345 40.19 14.15 -4.11
CA VAL A 345 41.13 13.93 -2.98
C VAL A 345 42.59 13.67 -3.44
N HIS A 346 42.98 14.02 -4.67
CA HIS A 346 44.33 13.74 -5.18
C HIS A 346 45.22 14.94 -5.56
N HIS A 347 44.78 16.19 -5.42
CA HIS A 347 45.66 17.34 -5.70
C HIS A 347 45.48 18.51 -4.73
N ALA A 348 46.02 18.40 -3.51
CA ALA A 348 46.31 19.56 -2.67
C ALA A 348 47.40 19.23 -1.61
N VAL A 349 48.62 18.94 -2.05
CA VAL A 349 49.80 18.90 -1.15
C VAL A 349 50.74 20.09 -1.36
N HIS A 350 50.56 20.92 -2.40
CA HIS A 350 51.39 22.11 -2.58
C HIS A 350 50.60 23.28 -3.17
N GLY A 351 50.24 24.26 -2.34
CA GLY A 351 49.63 25.53 -2.77
C GLY A 351 49.27 26.44 -1.60
N ASN A 352 49.66 27.71 -1.70
CA ASN A 352 49.75 28.75 -0.66
C ASN A 352 48.36 29.17 -0.06
N PRO A 353 48.20 29.38 1.27
CA PRO A 353 46.90 29.56 1.92
C PRO A 353 46.43 31.02 1.98
N GLN A 354 46.33 31.71 0.84
CA GLN A 354 45.74 33.06 0.79
C GLN A 354 44.95 33.26 -0.49
N GLN A 355 43.68 32.82 -0.51
CA GLN A 355 42.57 33.41 -1.27
C GLN A 355 41.30 32.56 -1.12
N ILE A 356 40.48 32.83 -0.10
CA ILE A 356 39.03 32.56 -0.14
C ILE A 356 38.35 33.74 0.55
N HIS A 357 37.57 34.50 -0.21
CA HIS A 357 36.76 35.62 0.27
C HIS A 357 35.38 35.14 0.77
N THR A 358 34.82 35.94 1.69
CA THR A 358 33.45 35.96 2.28
C THR A 358 33.11 34.97 3.42
N PRO A 359 33.15 35.43 4.70
CA PRO A 359 32.74 34.64 5.88
C PRO A 359 31.22 34.51 6.12
N GLU A 360 30.39 35.27 5.39
CA GLU A 360 28.96 35.43 5.72
C GLU A 360 28.08 34.27 5.20
N LEU A 361 28.42 33.69 4.04
CA LEU A 361 27.73 32.54 3.43
C LEU A 361 28.01 31.21 4.15
N LEU A 362 29.21 31.06 4.75
CA LEU A 362 29.61 29.87 5.51
C LEU A 362 28.81 29.73 6.82
N SER A 363 28.48 30.84 7.50
CA SER A 363 27.75 30.78 8.79
C SER A 363 26.28 30.36 8.66
N GLN A 364 25.61 30.73 7.55
CA GLN A 364 24.24 30.29 7.26
C GLN A 364 24.20 28.83 6.77
N ALA A 365 25.19 28.40 5.99
CA ALA A 365 25.29 27.04 5.47
C ALA A 365 25.63 26.01 6.56
N ASP A 366 26.52 26.35 7.49
CA ASP A 366 26.78 25.54 8.69
C ASP A 366 25.51 25.40 9.53
N GLY A 367 24.71 26.46 9.64
CA GLY A 367 23.42 26.42 10.35
C GLY A 367 22.42 25.42 9.76
N VAL A 368 22.32 25.32 8.44
CA VAL A 368 21.38 24.38 7.77
C VAL A 368 21.89 22.94 7.83
N LEU A 369 23.19 22.70 7.65
CA LEU A 369 23.77 21.37 7.77
C LEU A 369 23.76 20.87 9.22
N VAL A 370 24.01 21.75 10.18
CA VAL A 370 23.87 21.48 11.62
C VAL A 370 22.41 21.28 11.98
N ALA A 371 21.47 22.05 11.45
CA ALA A 371 20.03 21.82 11.68
C ALA A 371 19.57 20.47 11.12
N ALA A 372 19.95 20.11 9.89
CA ALA A 372 19.63 18.81 9.31
C ALA A 372 20.32 17.64 10.06
N ARG A 373 21.55 17.85 10.53
CA ARG A 373 22.29 16.86 11.32
C ARG A 373 21.77 16.76 12.76
N LEU A 374 21.24 17.84 13.34
CA LEU A 374 20.56 17.87 14.63
C LEU A 374 19.15 17.27 14.54
N GLU A 375 18.42 17.50 13.44
CA GLU A 375 17.10 16.88 13.18
C GLU A 375 17.27 15.37 12.93
N TYR A 376 18.32 14.97 12.19
CA TYR A 376 18.74 13.57 12.09
C TYR A 376 19.15 12.98 13.45
N ARG A 377 19.87 13.75 14.28
CA ARG A 377 20.27 13.33 15.62
C ARG A 377 19.08 13.23 16.57
N GLU A 378 18.12 14.14 16.53
CA GLU A 378 16.88 14.05 17.30
C GLU A 378 16.03 12.84 16.90
N ASP A 379 15.93 12.53 15.60
CA ASP A 379 15.20 11.35 15.13
C ASP A 379 15.91 10.05 15.53
N VAL A 380 17.25 10.02 15.49
CA VAL A 380 18.05 8.89 15.98
C VAL A 380 17.94 8.76 17.50
N ASP A 381 18.00 9.86 18.24
CA ASP A 381 17.85 9.87 19.70
C ASP A 381 16.42 9.45 20.10
N LYS A 382 15.38 9.82 19.35
CA LYS A 382 13.99 9.33 19.53
C LYS A 382 13.86 7.84 19.24
N LEU A 383 14.53 7.34 18.20
CA LEU A 383 14.57 5.91 17.88
C LEU A 383 15.35 5.11 18.93
N GLU A 384 16.44 5.65 19.48
CA GLU A 384 17.16 5.06 20.61
C GLU A 384 16.33 5.09 21.89
N LEU A 385 15.59 6.18 22.15
CA LEU A 385 14.66 6.26 23.27
C LEU A 385 13.55 5.20 23.15
N GLN A 386 12.95 5.06 21.97
CA GLN A 386 11.94 4.01 21.72
C GLN A 386 12.54 2.61 21.86
N ARG A 387 13.77 2.39 21.40
CA ARG A 387 14.48 1.12 21.57
C ARG A 387 14.72 0.82 23.06
N LEU A 388 15.13 1.81 23.85
CA LEU A 388 15.32 1.69 25.30
C LEU A 388 14.00 1.47 26.05
N GLU A 389 12.91 2.13 25.64
CA GLU A 389 11.57 1.91 26.20
C GLU A 389 11.07 0.48 25.93
N ILE A 390 11.29 -0.04 24.71
CA ILE A 390 10.97 -1.42 24.35
C ILE A 390 11.84 -2.41 25.14
N GLU A 391 13.14 -2.16 25.25
CA GLU A 391 14.08 -3.01 26.00
C GLU A 391 13.73 -3.01 27.50
N TYR A 392 13.34 -1.87 28.05
CA TYR A 392 12.82 -1.75 29.41
C TYR A 392 11.50 -2.50 29.59
N ALA A 393 10.54 -2.36 28.66
CA ALA A 393 9.27 -3.07 28.70
C ALA A 393 9.44 -4.59 28.65
N ILE A 394 10.33 -5.09 27.79
CA ILE A 394 10.68 -6.52 27.71
C ILE A 394 11.26 -7.00 29.05
N LYS A 395 12.18 -6.24 29.64
CA LYS A 395 12.79 -6.58 30.93
C LYS A 395 11.75 -6.60 32.06
N LEU A 396 10.78 -5.69 32.02
CA LEU A 396 9.67 -5.61 32.98
C LEU A 396 8.70 -6.79 32.84
N VAL A 397 8.42 -7.24 31.62
CA VAL A 397 7.62 -8.44 31.35
C VAL A 397 8.34 -9.70 31.85
N GLN A 398 9.64 -9.85 31.55
CA GLN A 398 10.45 -10.96 32.05
C GLN A 398 10.48 -11.00 33.58
N LEU A 399 10.61 -9.85 34.23
CA LEU A 399 10.64 -9.74 35.69
C LEU A 399 9.28 -10.08 36.31
N LYS A 400 8.16 -9.69 35.66
CA LYS A 400 6.81 -10.11 36.06
C LYS A 400 6.60 -11.61 35.89
N GLU A 401 7.07 -12.21 34.80
CA GLU A 401 7.02 -13.67 34.61
C GLU A 401 7.84 -14.41 35.66
N GLU A 402 9.05 -13.96 35.97
CA GLU A 402 9.89 -14.58 37.00
C GLU A 402 9.22 -14.50 38.39
N HIS A 403 8.62 -13.34 38.70
CA HIS A 403 7.86 -13.16 39.94
C HIS A 403 6.63 -14.09 39.98
N ALA A 404 5.88 -14.19 38.88
CA ALA A 404 4.74 -15.10 38.76
C ALA A 404 5.16 -16.57 38.93
N ARG A 405 6.31 -16.99 38.36
CA ARG A 405 6.88 -18.34 38.55
C ARG A 405 7.27 -18.59 40.01
N LYS A 406 7.90 -17.62 40.68
CA LYS A 406 8.23 -17.73 42.12
C LYS A 406 6.98 -17.84 42.99
N VAL A 407 5.95 -17.04 42.72
CA VAL A 407 4.66 -17.10 43.42
C VAL A 407 3.96 -18.44 43.19
N ALA A 408 3.95 -18.94 41.95
CA ALA A 408 3.40 -20.25 41.63
C ALA A 408 4.17 -21.39 42.33
N ALA A 409 5.50 -21.30 42.42
CA ALA A 409 6.32 -22.28 43.13
C ALA A 409 6.04 -22.28 44.64
N VAL A 410 5.88 -21.10 45.25
CA VAL A 410 5.49 -20.97 46.67
C VAL A 410 4.08 -21.51 46.89
N ALA A 411 3.12 -21.18 46.04
CA ALA A 411 1.75 -21.70 46.12
C ALA A 411 1.71 -23.23 46.01
N SER A 412 2.49 -23.80 45.07
CA SER A 412 2.62 -25.25 44.89
C SER A 412 3.23 -25.93 46.12
N ASN A 413 4.30 -25.36 46.70
CA ASN A 413 4.89 -25.88 47.94
C ASN A 413 3.94 -25.80 49.14
N THR A 414 3.17 -24.72 49.26
CA THR A 414 2.16 -24.56 50.32
C THR A 414 1.03 -25.58 50.15
N LEU A 415 0.54 -25.79 48.93
CA LEU A 415 -0.43 -26.84 48.61
C LEU A 415 0.11 -28.23 48.98
N ARG A 416 1.35 -28.55 48.59
CA ARG A 416 1.97 -29.84 48.91
C ARG A 416 2.07 -30.08 50.42
N LYS A 417 2.50 -29.07 51.19
CA LYS A 417 2.54 -29.15 52.67
C LYS A 417 1.15 -29.33 53.27
N SER A 418 0.13 -28.65 52.73
CA SER A 418 -1.25 -28.79 53.22
C SER A 418 -1.83 -30.19 52.98
N VAL A 419 -1.50 -30.80 51.83
CA VAL A 419 -1.91 -32.18 51.50
C VAL A 419 -1.19 -33.19 52.38
N GLU A 420 0.10 -32.99 52.64
CA GLU A 420 0.90 -33.84 53.50
C GLU A 420 0.42 -33.76 54.97
N PHE A 421 0.11 -32.56 55.46
CA PHE A 421 -0.51 -32.35 56.76
C PHE A 421 -1.89 -33.03 56.87
N GLY A 422 -2.72 -32.92 55.84
CA GLY A 422 -4.02 -33.62 55.78
C GLY A 422 -3.88 -35.15 55.81
N ARG A 423 -2.84 -35.71 55.17
CA ARG A 423 -2.53 -37.14 55.26
C ARG A 423 -2.12 -37.56 56.66
N LEU A 424 -1.25 -36.79 57.32
CA LEU A 424 -0.81 -37.06 58.69
C LEU A 424 -1.99 -37.04 59.67
N LEU A 425 -2.88 -36.05 59.57
CA LEU A 425 -4.11 -36.00 60.37
C LEU A 425 -5.02 -37.21 60.13
N SER A 426 -5.15 -37.65 58.87
CA SER A 426 -5.93 -38.85 58.55
C SER A 426 -5.31 -40.12 59.13
N GLU A 427 -3.98 -40.21 59.18
CA GLU A 427 -3.27 -41.35 59.78
C GLU A 427 -3.38 -41.36 61.30
N GLU A 428 -3.25 -40.21 61.96
CA GLU A 428 -3.49 -40.08 63.41
C GLU A 428 -4.93 -40.47 63.77
N THR A 429 -5.92 -40.00 62.99
CA THR A 429 -7.33 -40.35 63.23
C THR A 429 -7.56 -41.86 63.07
N ARG A 430 -6.91 -42.51 62.10
CA ARG A 430 -6.96 -43.96 61.92
C ARG A 430 -6.26 -44.72 63.06
N GLN A 431 -5.16 -44.20 63.59
CA GLN A 431 -4.47 -44.79 64.73
C GLN A 431 -5.27 -44.66 66.02
N GLN A 432 -5.87 -43.50 66.29
CA GLN A 432 -6.78 -43.29 67.42
C GLN A 432 -8.01 -44.20 67.33
N GLY A 433 -8.61 -44.34 66.14
CA GLY A 433 -9.71 -45.28 65.91
C GLY A 433 -9.31 -46.74 66.16
N ARG A 434 -8.09 -47.15 65.79
CA ARG A 434 -7.56 -48.50 66.09
C ARG A 434 -7.27 -48.71 67.58
N GLN A 435 -6.81 -47.67 68.29
CA GLN A 435 -6.60 -47.74 69.74
C GLN A 435 -7.92 -47.82 70.50
N GLN A 436 -8.94 -47.04 70.12
CA GLN A 436 -10.28 -47.13 70.70
C GLN A 436 -10.95 -48.49 70.39
N GLY A 437 -10.78 -49.01 69.17
CA GLY A 437 -11.26 -50.35 68.82
C GLY A 437 -10.59 -51.48 69.61
N ARG A 438 -9.30 -51.35 69.95
CA ARG A 438 -8.61 -52.30 70.85
C ARG A 438 -9.08 -52.19 72.30
N GLN A 439 -9.29 -50.98 72.82
CA GLN A 439 -9.83 -50.79 74.17
C GLN A 439 -11.26 -51.31 74.32
N GLN A 440 -12.10 -51.22 73.29
CA GLN A 440 -13.44 -51.82 73.29
C GLN A 440 -13.40 -53.35 73.11
N GLY A 441 -12.45 -53.88 72.34
CA GLY A 441 -12.28 -55.33 72.15
C GLY A 441 -11.80 -56.06 73.42
N ASP A 442 -10.93 -55.44 74.22
CA ASP A 442 -10.45 -56.02 75.48
C ASP A 442 -11.48 -55.91 76.63
N SER A 443 -12.52 -55.08 76.50
CA SER A 443 -13.65 -55.02 77.45
C SER A 443 -14.69 -56.13 77.24
N PHE A 444 -14.59 -56.91 76.15
CA PHE A 444 -15.55 -57.96 75.78
C PHE A 444 -14.97 -59.39 75.93
N ARG A 445 -13.82 -59.54 76.60
CA ARG A 445 -13.18 -60.84 76.85
C ARG A 445 -13.23 -61.27 78.31
#